data_AF-A0A7V1PI51-F1
#
_entry.id   AF-A0A7V1PI51-F1
#
_cell.length_a   1.000
_cell.length_b   1.000
_cell.length_c   1.000
_cell.angle_alpha   90.00
_cell.angle_beta   90.00
_cell.angle_gamma   90.00
#
_symmetry.space_group_name_H-M   'P 1'
#
loop_
_entity.id
_entity.type
_entity.pdbx_description
1 polymer ?
#
loop_
_entity_poly.entity_id
_entity_poly.type
_entity_poly.pdbx_seq_one_letter_code
_entity_poly.pdbx_strand_id
1 'polypeptide(L)'
;MGYVVSIKDIKKYEVLKQLVDKQIKGYEAASLLGYSQVHISRLKQRLLKCGFKGLLRPKVPSPRKIPTNFKEQIAKLYKSIYYDFNIMHFSAKGRSASGRKTN
;
A
#
# COMPACT_ATOMS: atom_id res chain seq x y z
N MET A 1 -5.58 -12.83 -10.96
CA MET A 1 -4.92 -11.90 -10.01
C MET A 1 -3.74 -11.26 -10.72
N GLY A 2 -3.74 -9.93 -10.87
CA GLY A 2 -2.60 -9.21 -11.46
C GLY A 2 -1.57 -8.84 -10.39
N TYR A 3 -0.30 -8.84 -10.75
CA TYR A 3 0.78 -8.30 -9.93
C TYR A 3 1.21 -6.95 -10.48
N VAL A 4 1.58 -6.03 -9.58
CA VAL A 4 2.28 -4.81 -9.95
C VAL A 4 3.71 -4.98 -9.49
N VAL A 5 4.66 -4.85 -10.42
CA VAL A 5 6.08 -4.96 -10.13
C VAL A 5 6.65 -3.56 -10.00
N SER A 6 7.27 -3.27 -8.86
CA SER A 6 8.03 -2.04 -8.64
C SER A 6 9.52 -2.32 -8.80
N ILE A 7 10.31 -1.29 -9.13
CA ILE A 7 11.78 -1.32 -9.08
C ILE A 7 12.28 -1.81 -7.70
N LYS A 8 11.56 -1.46 -6.62
CA LYS A 8 11.88 -1.93 -5.26
C LYS A 8 11.77 -3.46 -5.13
N ASP A 9 10.83 -4.08 -5.83
CA ASP A 9 10.65 -5.53 -5.79
C ASP A 9 11.70 -6.26 -6.62
N ILE A 10 12.14 -5.66 -7.73
CA ILE A 10 13.27 -6.15 -8.53
C ILE A 10 14.55 -6.14 -7.69
N LYS A 11 14.90 -4.99 -7.08
CA LYS A 11 16.08 -4.88 -6.21
C LYS A 11 16.04 -5.86 -5.04
N LYS A 12 14.87 -6.04 -4.43
CA LYS A 12 14.67 -7.02 -3.36
C LYS A 12 14.93 -8.45 -3.83
N TYR A 13 14.46 -8.80 -5.03
CA TYR A 13 14.69 -10.12 -5.61
C TYR A 13 16.18 -10.37 -5.91
N GLU A 14 16.88 -9.38 -6.49
CA GLU A 14 18.31 -9.50 -6.79
C GLU A 14 19.14 -9.77 -5.54
N VAL A 15 18.93 -8.98 -4.48
CA VAL A 15 19.64 -9.16 -3.20
C VAL A 15 19.30 -10.52 -2.58
N LEU A 16 18.04 -10.95 -2.61
CA LEU A 16 17.65 -12.26 -2.09
C LEU A 16 18.21 -13.42 -2.92
N LYS A 17 18.38 -13.23 -4.25
CA LYS A 17 19.00 -14.22 -5.12
C LYS A 17 20.48 -14.39 -4.78
N GLN A 18 21.22 -13.30 -4.60
CA GLN A 18 22.61 -13.33 -4.12
C GLN A 18 22.74 -14.02 -2.75
N LEU A 19 21.77 -13.81 -1.86
CA LEU A 19 21.72 -14.49 -0.55
C LEU A 19 21.44 -16.01 -0.68
N VAL A 20 20.63 -16.42 -1.65
CA VAL A 20 20.38 -17.84 -1.94
C VAL A 20 21.62 -18.49 -2.55
N ASP A 21 22.28 -17.77 -3.47
CA ASP A 21 23.53 -18.18 -4.12
C ASP A 21 24.75 -18.13 -3.18
N LYS A 22 24.54 -17.78 -1.91
CA LYS A 22 25.57 -17.67 -0.84
C LYS A 22 26.67 -16.64 -1.13
N GLN A 23 26.41 -15.68 -2.01
CA GLN A 23 27.34 -14.59 -2.34
C GLN A 23 27.43 -13.55 -1.23
N ILE A 24 26.32 -13.34 -0.51
CA ILE A 24 26.23 -12.40 0.61
C ILE A 24 25.67 -13.09 1.85
N LYS A 25 26.00 -12.58 3.03
CA LYS A 25 25.46 -13.05 4.30
C LYS A 25 24.12 -12.38 4.62
N GLY A 26 23.35 -13.01 5.51
CA GLY A 26 22.01 -12.52 5.89
C GLY A 26 22.00 -11.11 6.50
N TYR A 27 23.05 -10.74 7.23
CA TYR A 27 23.18 -9.38 7.80
C TYR A 27 23.51 -8.32 6.73
N GLU A 28 24.24 -8.70 5.67
CA GLU A 28 24.58 -7.80 4.56
C GLU A 28 23.34 -7.51 3.74
N ALA A 29 22.56 -8.55 3.42
CA ALA A 29 21.26 -8.42 2.77
C ALA A 29 20.28 -7.56 3.58
N ALA A 30 20.29 -7.71 4.91
CA ALA A 30 19.48 -6.91 5.84
C ALA A 30 19.85 -5.42 5.76
N SER A 31 21.15 -5.10 5.76
CA SER A 31 21.65 -3.73 5.61
C SER A 31 21.27 -3.12 4.25
N LEU A 32 21.49 -3.86 3.15
CA LEU A 32 21.19 -3.40 1.79
C LEU A 32 19.71 -3.09 1.55
N LEU A 33 18.80 -3.84 2.18
CA LEU A 33 17.35 -3.68 2.02
C LEU A 33 16.70 -2.87 3.14
N GLY A 34 17.43 -2.51 4.20
CA GLY A 34 16.89 -1.82 5.37
C GLY A 34 15.88 -2.66 6.16
N TYR A 35 16.09 -3.99 6.23
CA TYR A 35 15.22 -4.93 6.94
C TYR A 35 15.94 -5.60 8.11
N SER A 36 15.20 -6.20 9.03
CA SER A 36 15.80 -7.05 10.06
C SER A 36 16.25 -8.40 9.47
N GLN A 37 17.27 -9.02 10.07
CA GLN A 37 17.75 -10.35 9.65
C GLN A 37 16.64 -11.42 9.66
N VAL A 38 15.73 -11.36 10.63
CA VAL A 38 14.57 -12.27 10.70
C VAL A 38 13.64 -12.07 9.50
N HIS A 39 13.42 -10.82 9.09
CA HIS A 39 12.62 -10.51 7.90
C HIS A 39 13.28 -11.07 6.64
N ILE A 40 14.60 -10.92 6.50
CA ILE A 40 15.36 -11.51 5.39
C ILE A 40 15.24 -13.03 5.36
N SER A 41 15.36 -13.70 6.52
CA SER A 41 15.17 -15.15 6.62
C SER A 41 13.79 -15.59 6.15
N ARG A 42 12.73 -14.88 6.57
CA ARG A 42 11.35 -15.12 6.12
C ARG A 42 11.19 -14.91 4.61
N LEU A 43 11.78 -13.84 4.05
CA LEU A 43 11.74 -13.58 2.61
C LEU A 43 12.49 -14.64 1.82
N LYS A 44 13.65 -15.11 2.30
CA LYS A 44 14.39 -16.22 1.70
C LYS A 44 13.53 -17.48 1.64
N GLN A 45 12.90 -17.87 2.76
CA GLN A 45 11.99 -19.02 2.79
C GLN A 45 10.82 -18.85 1.82
N ARG A 46 10.25 -17.64 1.73
CA ARG A 46 9.14 -17.33 0.83
C ARG A 46 9.55 -17.38 -0.64
N LEU A 47 10.75 -16.92 -0.96
CA LEU A 47 11.35 -16.99 -2.29
C LEU A 47 11.56 -18.44 -2.71
N LEU A 48 12.06 -19.30 -1.82
CA LEU A 48 12.26 -20.72 -2.11
C LEU A 48 10.94 -21.47 -2.33
N LYS A 49 9.88 -21.11 -1.60
CA LYS A 49 8.56 -21.76 -1.71
C LYS A 49 7.73 -21.28 -2.91
N CYS A 50 7.76 -19.98 -3.20
CA CYS A 50 6.81 -19.34 -4.11
C CYS A 50 7.49 -18.59 -5.28
N GLY A 51 8.82 -18.63 -5.37
CA GLY A 51 9.59 -17.87 -6.34
C GLY A 51 9.39 -16.36 -6.22
N PHE A 52 9.62 -15.65 -7.32
CA PHE A 52 9.45 -14.19 -7.39
C PHE A 52 8.02 -13.74 -7.05
N LYS A 53 7.01 -14.52 -7.46
CA LYS A 53 5.59 -14.22 -7.16
C LYS A 53 5.30 -14.11 -5.66
N GLY A 54 6.04 -14.86 -4.82
CA GLY A 54 5.90 -14.80 -3.38
C GLY A 54 6.36 -13.48 -2.74
N LEU A 55 7.19 -12.71 -3.43
CA LEU A 55 7.68 -11.41 -2.97
C LEU A 55 6.75 -10.26 -3.36
N LEU A 56 5.91 -10.47 -4.38
CA LEU A 56 5.02 -9.45 -4.91
C LEU A 56 3.77 -9.29 -4.06
N ARG A 57 3.35 -8.04 -3.85
CA ARG A 57 2.06 -7.76 -3.24
C ARG A 57 0.94 -8.08 -4.24
N PRO A 58 -0.04 -8.92 -3.88
CA PRO A 58 -1.21 -9.09 -4.73
C PRO A 58 -2.01 -7.78 -4.80
N LYS A 59 -2.53 -7.46 -5.99
CA LYS A 59 -3.42 -6.31 -6.19
C LYS A 59 -4.80 -6.62 -5.61
N VAL A 60 -4.95 -6.50 -4.30
CA VAL A 60 -6.22 -6.71 -3.59
C VAL A 60 -6.88 -5.36 -3.35
N PRO A 61 -8.14 -5.15 -3.76
CA PRO A 61 -8.87 -3.94 -3.45
C PRO A 61 -9.09 -3.82 -1.94
N SER A 62 -9.18 -2.58 -1.43
CA SER A 62 -9.57 -2.37 -0.04
C SER A 62 -10.94 -3.01 0.23
N PRO A 63 -11.14 -3.71 1.36
CA PRO A 63 -12.45 -4.21 1.76
C PRO A 63 -13.50 -3.10 1.87
N ARG A 64 -13.06 -1.87 2.16
CA ARG A 64 -13.92 -0.67 2.24
C ARG A 64 -14.10 0.03 0.90
N LYS A 65 -13.60 -0.54 -0.20
CA LYS A 65 -13.70 0.10 -1.52
C LYS A 65 -15.16 0.04 -1.97
N ILE A 66 -15.76 1.23 -2.06
CA ILE A 66 -17.11 1.41 -2.60
C ILE A 66 -17.17 0.88 -4.04
N PRO A 67 -18.20 0.07 -4.40
CA PRO A 67 -18.42 -0.41 -5.76
C PRO A 67 -18.51 0.74 -6.76
N THR A 68 -18.01 0.54 -7.98
CA THR A 68 -17.95 1.57 -9.02
C THR A 68 -19.34 2.12 -9.35
N ASN A 69 -20.32 1.23 -9.51
CA ASN A 69 -21.71 1.59 -9.79
C ASN A 69 -22.29 2.51 -8.71
N PHE A 70 -21.99 2.25 -7.44
CA PHE A 70 -22.46 3.07 -6.33
C PHE A 70 -21.82 4.47 -6.34
N LYS A 71 -20.55 4.58 -6.75
CA LYS A 71 -19.90 5.88 -6.93
C LYS A 71 -20.54 6.71 -8.04
N GLU A 72 -20.86 6.08 -9.16
CA GLU A 72 -21.53 6.74 -10.29
C GLU A 72 -22.92 7.24 -9.89
N GLN A 73 -23.66 6.44 -9.12
CA GLN A 73 -24.95 6.85 -8.55
C GLN A 73 -24.81 8.06 -7.63
N ILE A 74 -23.85 8.03 -6.69
CA ILE A 74 -23.58 9.19 -5.81
C ILE A 74 -23.21 10.42 -6.64
N ALA A 75 -22.35 10.27 -7.65
CA ALA A 75 -21.93 11.38 -8.50
C ALA A 75 -23.10 11.97 -9.30
N LYS A 76 -24.02 11.13 -9.77
CA LYS A 76 -25.25 11.57 -10.44
C LYS A 76 -26.16 12.34 -9.49
N LEU A 77 -26.43 11.78 -8.30
CA LEU A 77 -27.26 12.41 -7.27
C LEU A 77 -26.69 13.75 -6.83
N TYR A 78 -25.37 13.83 -6.65
CA TYR A 78 -24.67 15.07 -6.31
C TYR A 78 -24.91 16.13 -7.39
N LYS A 79 -24.69 15.77 -8.67
CA LYS A 79 -24.89 16.70 -9.79
C LYS A 79 -26.34 17.13 -9.99
N SER A 80 -27.32 16.26 -9.73
CA SER A 80 -28.73 16.53 -10.06
C SER A 80 -29.52 17.16 -8.92
N ILE A 81 -29.32 16.74 -7.67
CA ILE A 81 -30.15 17.13 -6.53
C ILE A 81 -29.41 18.10 -5.60
N TYR A 82 -28.08 17.95 -5.52
CA TYR A 82 -27.25 18.60 -4.52
C TYR A 82 -26.13 19.42 -5.18
N TYR A 83 -26.39 20.03 -6.34
CA TYR A 83 -25.35 20.68 -7.15
C TYR A 83 -24.67 21.84 -6.40
N ASP A 84 -25.39 22.47 -5.49
CA ASP A 84 -25.01 23.57 -4.60
C ASP A 84 -24.53 23.09 -3.22
N PHE A 85 -24.57 21.78 -2.97
CA PHE A 85 -24.22 21.21 -1.68
C PHE A 85 -22.71 21.23 -1.46
N ASN A 86 -22.28 22.20 -0.66
CA ASN A 86 -20.88 22.37 -0.26
C ASN A 86 -20.61 21.75 1.11
N ILE A 87 -19.78 20.70 1.12
CA ILE A 87 -19.37 19.98 2.33
C ILE A 87 -18.60 20.90 3.32
N MET A 88 -18.05 22.03 2.87
CA MET A 88 -17.40 23.03 3.75
C MET A 88 -18.33 23.59 4.83
N HIS A 89 -19.64 23.73 4.58
CA HIS A 89 -20.58 24.23 5.59
C HIS A 89 -20.65 23.30 6.82
N PHE A 90 -20.45 22.00 6.63
CA PHE A 90 -20.39 21.03 7.73
C PHE A 90 -19.03 21.06 8.44
N SER A 91 -17.93 21.25 7.70
CA SER A 91 -16.58 21.37 8.27
C SER A 91 -16.42 22.63 9.13
N ALA A 92 -17.04 23.75 8.75
CA ALA A 92 -17.01 25.00 9.49
C ALA A 92 -17.57 24.84 10.92
N LYS A 93 -18.70 24.14 11.08
CA LYS A 93 -19.35 23.92 12.39
C LYS A 93 -18.56 22.93 13.26
N GLY A 94 -17.88 21.96 12.64
CA GLY A 94 -16.98 21.03 13.35
C GLY A 94 -15.72 21.70 13.91
N ARG A 95 -15.16 22.70 13.22
CA ARG A 95 -14.01 23.49 13.72
C ARG A 95 -14.38 24.38 14.91
N SER A 96 -15.58 24.96 14.91
CA SER A 96 -16.08 25.76 16.04
C SER A 96 -16.30 24.90 17.30
N ALA A 97 -16.63 23.62 17.14
CA ALA A 97 -16.80 22.68 18.25
C ALA A 97 -15.49 22.10 18.80
N SER A 98 -14.40 22.10 18.01
CA SER A 98 -13.12 21.47 18.41
C SER A 98 -12.08 22.42 19.02
N GLY A 99 -12.44 23.67 19.33
CA GLY A 99 -11.67 24.53 20.26
C GLY A 99 -10.19 24.76 19.93
N ARG A 100 -9.75 24.77 18.67
CA ARG A 100 -8.44 25.36 18.34
C ARG A 100 -8.62 26.84 18.09
N LYS A 101 -8.38 27.65 19.13
CA LYS A 101 -8.08 29.07 18.92
C LYS A 101 -6.82 29.15 18.07
N THR A 102 -6.95 29.74 16.89
CA THR A 102 -5.80 30.16 16.09
C THR A 102 -5.11 31.28 16.87
N ASN A 103 -3.88 31.01 17.31
CA ASN A 103 -2.90 32.06 17.64
C ASN A 103 -2.41 32.70 16.33
#